data_AF-A0A7S1ZDW6-F1
#
_entry.id   AF-A0A7S1ZDW6-F1
#
_cell.length_a   1.000
_cell.length_b   1.000
_cell.length_c   1.000
_cell.angle_alpha   90.00
_cell.angle_beta   90.00
_cell.angle_gamma   90.00
#
_symmetry.space_group_name_H-M   'P 1'
#
loop_
_entity.id
_entity.type
_entity.pdbx_description
1 polymer ?
#
loop_
_entity_poly.entity_id
_entity_poly.type
_entity_poly.pdbx_seq_one_letter_code
_entity_poly.pdbx_strand_id
1 'polypeptide(L)'
;AVADDAGFVDVSKAGDGGVMKKILKEAPEGAAGPPPDGDEVSAHYTGTLLDGTKFDSSLDRGKPFKFTIGRGQVIKGWDQGFASMKVGEKAMLRCKPDYAYGANGSPPTIPPNATLNFEVELLGFEPKRKEKWEMNEEEQINEAKKLKTEGTELFKKGKYTAAAAAYERAADMTCEEEGESAGPLPGDESKQIYVSCWSNAAMCHSKSKEWGDAIHACNEVLKTEGESQNLKALFRRGVARMNTGMLKEAKSDLMAAYKIDNANKDVKKALRDWKAKNAESKKKEKAAFGGILNKVSLYDEKQGVLAPNADGTNPHVFFDVKIGDEDAGRVVMQLYKDITPKTAENFRALCTGEKGTGKRGKPLHYKGCIFHRIIKDFMIQGGDFTEGNGTGGESIYGEKFADENFKMKHTGPGLLSMANSGPGTNGSQFFITTKDTPHLDGKHVVFGHVVEGIDVVRKMEGVKTGASDRPKDDVVIADCGEMPKDYGKK
;
A
#
# COMPACT_ATOMS: atom_id res chain seq x y z
N ALA A 1 -40.11 -7.64 -29.77
CA ALA A 1 -39.72 -7.62 -31.20
C ALA A 1 -38.45 -8.43 -31.32
N VAL A 2 -38.47 -9.52 -32.09
CA VAL A 2 -37.28 -10.35 -32.31
C VAL A 2 -36.28 -9.47 -33.07
N ALA A 3 -35.17 -9.13 -32.43
CA ALA A 3 -34.08 -8.43 -33.10
C ALA A 3 -33.63 -9.32 -34.25
N ASP A 4 -33.69 -8.82 -35.48
CA ASP A 4 -33.36 -9.56 -36.68
C ASP A 4 -31.97 -10.24 -36.51
N ASP A 5 -31.97 -11.57 -36.39
CA ASP A 5 -30.76 -12.40 -36.20
C ASP A 5 -29.98 -12.56 -37.53
N ALA A 6 -30.34 -11.81 -38.57
CA ALA A 6 -29.64 -11.79 -39.84
C ALA A 6 -28.12 -11.53 -39.67
N GLY A 7 -27.33 -12.55 -40.04
CA GLY A 7 -25.87 -12.53 -40.00
C GLY A 7 -25.25 -12.97 -38.68
N PHE A 8 -26.04 -13.45 -37.72
CA PHE A 8 -25.51 -14.12 -36.53
C PHE A 8 -25.30 -15.63 -36.79
N VAL A 9 -24.15 -16.13 -36.34
CA VAL A 9 -23.78 -17.56 -36.37
C VAL A 9 -23.65 -18.05 -34.94
N ASP A 10 -24.19 -19.22 -34.64
CA ASP A 10 -24.03 -19.84 -33.33
C ASP A 10 -22.60 -20.32 -33.15
N VAL A 11 -21.94 -19.81 -32.11
CA VAL A 11 -20.57 -20.20 -31.70
C VAL A 11 -20.57 -20.88 -30.34
N SER A 12 -21.74 -21.21 -29.80
CA SER A 12 -21.83 -21.99 -28.57
C SER A 12 -21.31 -23.42 -28.80
N LYS A 13 -20.52 -23.93 -27.85
CA LYS A 13 -20.01 -25.32 -27.93
C LYS A 13 -21.15 -26.35 -27.96
N ALA A 14 -22.30 -26.02 -27.39
CA ALA A 14 -23.48 -26.88 -27.35
C ALA A 14 -24.38 -26.78 -28.60
N GLY A 15 -24.19 -25.77 -29.45
CA GLY A 15 -25.07 -25.51 -30.59
C GLY A 15 -26.50 -25.13 -30.19
N ASP A 16 -26.67 -24.48 -29.03
CA ASP A 16 -27.97 -24.15 -28.42
C ASP A 16 -28.38 -22.67 -28.65
N GLY A 17 -27.64 -21.96 -29.50
CA GLY A 17 -27.79 -20.52 -29.71
C GLY A 17 -27.50 -19.68 -28.46
N GLY A 18 -26.76 -20.23 -27.50
CA GLY A 18 -26.38 -19.56 -26.26
C GLY A 18 -25.46 -18.36 -26.48
N VAL A 19 -24.62 -18.46 -27.51
CA VAL A 19 -23.64 -17.44 -27.91
C VAL A 19 -23.72 -17.28 -29.42
N MET A 20 -24.32 -16.18 -29.85
CA MET A 20 -24.43 -15.84 -31.26
C MET A 20 -23.38 -14.80 -31.61
N LYS A 21 -22.61 -15.01 -32.69
CA LYS A 21 -21.59 -14.07 -33.17
C LYS A 21 -21.96 -13.50 -34.54
N LYS A 22 -21.81 -12.19 -34.72
CA LYS A 22 -21.87 -11.51 -36.01
C LYS A 22 -20.60 -10.72 -36.24
N ILE A 23 -19.88 -10.99 -37.32
CA ILE A 23 -18.66 -10.24 -37.66
C ILE A 23 -19.05 -8.83 -38.12
N LEU A 24 -18.44 -7.82 -37.51
CA LEU A 24 -18.58 -6.41 -37.85
C LEU A 24 -17.41 -5.93 -38.72
N LYS A 25 -16.22 -6.49 -38.49
CA LYS A 25 -15.01 -6.27 -39.28
C LYS A 25 -14.21 -7.55 -39.32
N GLU A 26 -13.93 -8.02 -40.53
CA GLU A 26 -13.07 -9.18 -40.76
C GLU A 26 -11.63 -8.94 -40.25
N ALA A 27 -11.00 -10.00 -39.79
CA ALA A 27 -9.59 -9.97 -39.46
C ALA A 27 -8.73 -9.73 -40.72
N PRO A 28 -7.55 -9.10 -40.60
CA PRO A 28 -6.60 -9.00 -41.69
C PRO A 28 -6.22 -10.38 -42.27
N GLU A 29 -5.87 -10.40 -43.56
CA GLU A 29 -5.38 -11.62 -44.19
C GLU A 29 -4.13 -12.15 -43.46
N GLY A 30 -4.10 -13.45 -43.17
CA GLY A 30 -3.04 -14.08 -42.39
C GLY A 30 -3.06 -13.81 -40.88
N ALA A 31 -4.12 -13.18 -40.34
CA ALA A 31 -4.25 -12.96 -38.91
C ALA A 31 -4.22 -14.27 -38.09
N ALA A 32 -3.49 -14.23 -36.98
CA ALA A 32 -3.43 -15.34 -36.03
C ALA A 32 -4.79 -15.59 -35.38
N GLY A 33 -5.07 -16.85 -35.07
CA GLY A 33 -6.26 -17.28 -34.35
C GLY A 33 -6.94 -18.49 -34.99
N PRO A 34 -7.89 -19.12 -34.27
CA PRO A 34 -8.40 -18.71 -32.95
C PRO A 34 -7.37 -18.86 -31.82
N PRO A 35 -7.50 -18.10 -30.72
CA PRO A 35 -6.64 -18.24 -29.55
C PRO A 35 -6.75 -19.65 -28.94
N PRO A 36 -5.62 -20.34 -28.66
CA PRO A 36 -5.60 -21.62 -27.96
C PRO A 36 -6.23 -21.55 -26.56
N ASP A 37 -6.82 -22.66 -26.11
CA ASP A 37 -7.33 -22.80 -24.74
C ASP A 37 -6.21 -22.58 -23.72
N GLY A 38 -6.43 -21.70 -22.73
CA GLY A 38 -5.44 -21.36 -21.72
C GLY A 38 -4.50 -20.21 -22.07
N ASP A 39 -4.54 -19.65 -23.29
CA ASP A 39 -3.78 -18.44 -23.63
C ASP A 39 -4.40 -17.18 -23.00
N GLU A 40 -3.57 -16.18 -22.73
CA GLU A 40 -4.04 -14.86 -22.32
C GLU A 40 -4.42 -14.04 -23.55
N VAL A 41 -5.69 -13.66 -23.65
CA VAL A 41 -6.21 -12.81 -24.72
C VAL A 41 -6.24 -11.37 -24.26
N SER A 42 -5.98 -10.44 -25.19
CA SER A 42 -6.13 -9.00 -25.01
C SER A 42 -7.23 -8.49 -25.93
N ALA A 43 -8.23 -7.83 -25.39
CA ALA A 43 -9.42 -7.42 -26.14
C ALA A 43 -9.91 -6.01 -25.76
N HIS A 44 -10.54 -5.36 -26.73
CA HIS A 44 -11.47 -4.27 -26.45
C HIS A 44 -12.91 -4.78 -26.50
N TYR A 45 -13.77 -4.21 -25.68
CA TYR A 45 -15.19 -4.48 -25.67
C TYR A 45 -16.02 -3.27 -25.24
N THR A 46 -17.28 -3.28 -25.66
CA THR A 46 -18.37 -2.47 -25.12
C THR A 46 -19.60 -3.38 -24.92
N GLY A 47 -20.08 -3.47 -23.68
CA GLY A 47 -21.24 -4.25 -23.27
C GLY A 47 -22.51 -3.41 -23.18
N THR A 48 -23.58 -3.90 -23.79
CA THR A 48 -24.90 -3.26 -23.84
C THR A 48 -26.03 -4.25 -23.55
N LEU A 49 -27.14 -3.76 -22.99
CA LEU A 49 -28.41 -4.46 -22.97
C LEU A 49 -29.03 -4.48 -24.39
N LEU A 50 -30.07 -5.29 -24.60
CA LEU A 50 -30.76 -5.36 -25.90
C LEU A 50 -31.40 -4.03 -26.33
N ASP A 51 -31.72 -3.16 -25.38
CA ASP A 51 -32.24 -1.81 -25.65
C ASP A 51 -31.14 -0.79 -26.02
N GLY A 52 -29.87 -1.22 -26.04
CA GLY A 52 -28.71 -0.39 -26.34
C GLY A 52 -28.08 0.29 -25.13
N THR A 53 -28.62 0.12 -23.92
CA THR A 53 -28.07 0.70 -22.70
C THR A 53 -26.68 0.12 -22.42
N LYS A 54 -25.65 0.98 -22.51
CA LYS A 54 -24.27 0.61 -22.19
C LYS A 54 -24.09 0.44 -20.67
N PHE A 55 -23.60 -0.72 -20.25
CA PHE A 55 -23.27 -0.99 -18.84
C PHE A 55 -21.77 -0.98 -18.57
N ASP A 56 -20.93 -1.28 -19.56
CA ASP A 56 -19.47 -1.31 -19.39
C ASP A 56 -18.71 -1.18 -20.73
N SER A 57 -17.51 -0.60 -20.72
CA SER A 57 -16.60 -0.57 -21.87
C SER A 57 -15.15 -0.43 -21.46
N SER A 58 -14.30 -1.25 -22.07
CA SER A 58 -12.83 -1.10 -21.96
C SER A 58 -12.31 0.19 -22.60
N LEU A 59 -13.00 0.72 -23.61
CA LEU A 59 -12.60 1.93 -24.34
C LEU A 59 -12.73 3.17 -23.46
N ASP A 60 -13.78 3.23 -22.62
CA ASP A 60 -13.96 4.30 -21.63
C ASP A 60 -12.79 4.36 -20.63
N ARG A 61 -12.12 3.23 -20.39
CA ARG A 61 -10.94 3.13 -19.50
C ARG A 61 -9.61 3.35 -20.23
N GLY A 62 -9.62 3.44 -21.56
CA GLY A 62 -8.42 3.64 -22.39
C GLY A 62 -7.39 2.50 -22.32
N LYS A 63 -7.79 1.31 -21.86
CA LYS A 63 -6.89 0.15 -21.73
C LYS A 63 -7.59 -1.14 -22.17
N PRO A 64 -6.92 -2.01 -22.93
CA PRO A 64 -7.42 -3.35 -23.23
C PRO A 64 -7.71 -4.15 -21.97
N PHE A 65 -8.68 -5.05 -22.06
CA PHE A 65 -8.97 -6.03 -21.03
C PHE A 65 -8.28 -7.35 -21.37
N LYS A 66 -7.58 -7.92 -20.38
CA LYS A 66 -6.84 -9.17 -20.52
C LYS A 66 -7.48 -10.27 -19.66
N PHE A 67 -7.64 -11.47 -20.21
CA PHE A 67 -8.15 -12.63 -19.49
C PHE A 67 -7.62 -13.93 -20.09
N THR A 68 -7.61 -15.02 -19.31
CA THR A 68 -7.24 -16.35 -19.80
C THR A 68 -8.45 -17.05 -20.41
N ILE A 69 -8.37 -17.41 -21.69
CA ILE A 69 -9.48 -18.03 -22.40
C ILE A 69 -9.70 -19.48 -21.95
N GLY A 70 -10.97 -19.87 -21.78
CA GLY A 70 -11.36 -21.25 -21.49
C GLY A 70 -11.19 -21.68 -20.03
N ARG A 71 -10.82 -20.75 -19.15
CA ARG A 71 -10.67 -20.99 -17.70
C ARG A 71 -11.87 -20.53 -16.88
N GLY A 72 -12.92 -19.98 -17.49
CA GLY A 72 -14.09 -19.47 -16.78
C GLY A 72 -13.79 -18.24 -15.91
N GLN A 73 -12.72 -17.49 -16.21
CA GLN A 73 -12.43 -16.20 -15.55
C GLN A 73 -13.42 -15.10 -15.94
N VAL A 74 -14.09 -15.28 -17.08
CA VAL A 74 -15.13 -14.40 -17.63
C VAL A 74 -16.42 -15.18 -17.85
N ILE A 75 -17.48 -14.50 -18.28
CA ILE A 75 -18.73 -15.16 -18.63
C ILE A 75 -18.51 -16.21 -19.74
N LYS A 76 -19.27 -17.32 -19.70
CA LYS A 76 -19.12 -18.43 -20.65
C LYS A 76 -19.21 -17.97 -22.11
N GLY A 77 -20.05 -16.96 -22.38
CA GLY A 77 -20.22 -16.39 -23.71
C GLY A 77 -18.96 -15.73 -24.26
N TRP A 78 -18.11 -15.16 -23.40
CA TRP A 78 -16.83 -14.61 -23.81
C TRP A 78 -15.80 -15.70 -24.08
N ASP A 79 -15.70 -16.70 -23.20
CA ASP A 79 -14.79 -17.83 -23.41
C ASP A 79 -15.05 -18.52 -24.76
N GLN A 80 -16.31 -18.69 -25.15
CA GLN A 80 -16.69 -19.32 -26.42
C GLN A 80 -16.64 -18.33 -27.60
N GLY A 81 -17.08 -17.09 -27.39
CA GLY A 81 -17.07 -16.05 -28.42
C GLY A 81 -15.67 -15.71 -28.91
N PHE A 82 -14.75 -15.39 -27.99
CA PHE A 82 -13.35 -15.08 -28.34
C PHE A 82 -12.58 -16.29 -28.89
N ALA A 83 -12.95 -17.52 -28.49
CA ALA A 83 -12.34 -18.75 -29.02
C ALA A 83 -12.72 -19.01 -30.49
N SER A 84 -13.63 -18.20 -31.05
CA SER A 84 -14.00 -18.24 -32.46
C SER A 84 -13.39 -17.10 -33.30
N MET A 85 -12.64 -16.18 -32.69
CA MET A 85 -12.18 -14.94 -33.33
C MET A 85 -10.72 -15.00 -33.78
N LYS A 86 -10.37 -14.20 -34.80
CA LYS A 86 -8.97 -13.94 -35.20
C LYS A 86 -8.52 -12.55 -34.75
N VAL A 87 -7.21 -12.37 -34.61
CA VAL A 87 -6.60 -11.09 -34.21
C VAL A 87 -6.95 -9.99 -35.22
N GLY A 88 -7.49 -8.87 -34.75
CA GLY A 88 -7.99 -7.75 -35.54
C GLY A 88 -9.46 -7.86 -35.97
N GLU A 89 -10.13 -8.99 -35.71
CA GLU A 89 -11.57 -9.15 -35.92
C GLU A 89 -12.37 -8.28 -34.95
N LYS A 90 -13.39 -7.58 -35.45
CA LYS A 90 -14.45 -6.99 -34.62
C LYS A 90 -15.72 -7.77 -34.81
N ALA A 91 -16.39 -8.11 -33.72
CA ALA A 91 -17.63 -8.88 -33.75
C ALA A 91 -18.64 -8.38 -32.71
N MET A 92 -19.91 -8.63 -32.98
CA MET A 92 -20.99 -8.54 -32.01
C MET A 92 -21.27 -9.92 -31.45
N LEU A 93 -21.09 -10.10 -30.15
CA LEU A 93 -21.48 -11.31 -29.42
C LEU A 93 -22.79 -11.07 -28.69
N ARG A 94 -23.80 -11.88 -28.96
CA ARG A 94 -25.07 -11.91 -28.24
C ARG A 94 -25.13 -13.13 -27.35
N CYS A 95 -25.10 -12.90 -26.04
CA CYS A 95 -25.03 -13.95 -25.02
C CYS A 95 -26.37 -14.07 -24.30
N LYS A 96 -26.98 -15.26 -24.36
CA LYS A 96 -28.15 -15.59 -23.53
C LYS A 96 -27.78 -15.59 -22.04
N PRO A 97 -28.76 -15.49 -21.13
CA PRO A 97 -28.49 -15.34 -19.70
C PRO A 97 -27.57 -16.43 -19.12
N ASP A 98 -27.78 -17.70 -19.49
CA ASP A 98 -26.98 -18.83 -18.99
C ASP A 98 -25.51 -18.82 -19.45
N TYR A 99 -25.22 -18.01 -20.48
CA TYR A 99 -23.89 -17.74 -21.01
C TYR A 99 -23.35 -16.36 -20.58
N ALA A 100 -24.14 -15.61 -19.80
CA ALA A 100 -23.82 -14.30 -19.24
C ALA A 100 -23.91 -14.35 -17.70
N TYR A 101 -24.81 -13.58 -17.09
CA TYR A 101 -24.94 -13.44 -15.62
C TYR A 101 -26.13 -14.22 -15.02
N GLY A 102 -26.84 -15.01 -15.84
CA GLY A 102 -27.91 -15.91 -15.40
C GLY A 102 -29.05 -15.22 -14.65
N ALA A 103 -29.72 -15.98 -13.79
CA ALA A 103 -30.86 -15.53 -13.00
C ALA A 103 -30.53 -14.45 -11.95
N ASN A 104 -29.26 -14.28 -11.61
CA ASN A 104 -28.84 -13.29 -10.61
C ASN A 104 -28.56 -11.91 -11.24
N GLY A 105 -28.19 -11.87 -12.52
CA GLY A 105 -27.72 -10.63 -13.15
C GLY A 105 -26.43 -10.12 -12.51
N SER A 106 -26.15 -8.82 -12.68
CA SER A 106 -25.09 -8.09 -11.99
C SER A 106 -25.63 -6.70 -11.61
N PRO A 107 -26.39 -6.60 -10.51
CA PRO A 107 -26.98 -5.34 -10.07
C PRO A 107 -25.91 -4.28 -9.76
N PRO A 108 -26.19 -2.98 -9.97
CA PRO A 108 -27.49 -2.42 -10.38
C PRO A 108 -27.69 -2.35 -11.91
N THR A 109 -26.68 -2.67 -12.72
CA THR A 109 -26.66 -2.35 -14.15
C THR A 109 -27.14 -3.48 -15.05
N ILE A 110 -26.99 -4.74 -14.63
CA ILE A 110 -27.41 -5.91 -15.41
C ILE A 110 -28.54 -6.62 -14.67
N PRO A 111 -29.78 -6.61 -15.21
CA PRO A 111 -30.91 -7.30 -14.61
C PRO A 111 -30.74 -8.84 -14.60
N PRO A 112 -31.42 -9.53 -13.67
CA PRO A 112 -31.69 -10.97 -13.77
C PRO A 112 -32.15 -11.40 -15.16
N ASN A 113 -31.65 -12.55 -15.63
CA ASN A 113 -32.04 -13.18 -16.89
C ASN A 113 -31.88 -12.27 -18.14
N ALA A 114 -30.94 -11.32 -18.11
CA ALA A 114 -30.70 -10.43 -19.24
C ALA A 114 -29.86 -11.11 -20.33
N THR A 115 -30.32 -10.98 -21.59
CA THR A 115 -29.50 -11.22 -22.78
C THR A 115 -28.64 -9.98 -23.05
N LEU A 116 -27.35 -10.18 -23.30
CA LEU A 116 -26.39 -9.09 -23.45
C LEU A 116 -25.76 -9.08 -24.85
N ASN A 117 -25.51 -7.88 -25.37
CA ASN A 117 -24.73 -7.68 -26.59
C ASN A 117 -23.35 -7.11 -26.21
N PHE A 118 -22.30 -7.67 -26.78
CA PHE A 118 -20.93 -7.18 -26.64
C PHE A 118 -20.35 -6.91 -28.02
N GLU A 119 -20.05 -5.65 -28.30
CA GLU A 119 -19.15 -5.32 -29.41
C GLU A 119 -17.71 -5.56 -28.93
N VAL A 120 -17.01 -6.50 -29.54
CA VAL A 120 -15.67 -6.96 -29.14
C VAL A 120 -14.67 -6.84 -30.27
N GLU A 121 -13.41 -6.59 -29.92
CA GLU A 121 -12.25 -6.60 -30.81
C GLU A 121 -11.13 -7.43 -30.18
N LEU A 122 -10.67 -8.47 -30.87
CA LEU A 122 -9.52 -9.27 -30.43
C LEU A 122 -8.22 -8.58 -30.85
N LEU A 123 -7.42 -8.10 -29.90
CA LEU A 123 -6.19 -7.35 -30.20
C LEU A 123 -4.96 -8.25 -30.31
N GLY A 124 -4.97 -9.40 -29.64
CA GLY A 124 -3.85 -10.33 -29.60
C GLY A 124 -4.07 -11.42 -28.56
N PHE A 125 -3.25 -12.47 -28.62
CA PHE A 125 -3.14 -13.48 -27.59
C PHE A 125 -1.69 -13.95 -27.45
N GLU A 126 -1.34 -14.37 -26.24
CA GLU A 126 -0.02 -14.91 -25.93
C GLU A 126 -0.18 -16.11 -24.98
N PRO A 127 0.72 -17.12 -25.04
CA PRO A 127 0.72 -18.20 -24.06
C PRO A 127 0.72 -17.61 -22.65
N LYS A 128 -0.22 -18.04 -21.82
CA LYS A 128 -0.25 -17.60 -20.42
C LYS A 128 1.09 -17.96 -19.80
N ARG A 129 1.78 -16.96 -19.26
CA ARG A 129 3.04 -17.21 -18.55
C ARG A 129 2.71 -18.14 -17.39
N LYS A 130 3.47 -19.25 -17.29
CA LYS A 130 3.40 -20.12 -16.13
C LYS A 130 3.63 -19.27 -14.88
N GLU A 131 2.94 -19.59 -13.81
CA GLU A 131 3.21 -19.01 -12.51
C GLU A 131 4.45 -19.69 -11.89
N LYS A 132 5.11 -19.02 -10.94
CA LYS A 132 6.38 -19.51 -10.36
C LYS A 132 6.27 -20.94 -9.81
N TRP A 133 5.15 -21.27 -9.16
CA TRP A 133 4.87 -22.59 -8.61
C TRP A 133 4.60 -23.68 -9.66
N GLU A 134 4.33 -23.31 -10.91
CA GLU A 134 4.16 -24.24 -12.04
C GLU A 134 5.48 -24.54 -12.76
N MET A 135 6.58 -23.90 -12.35
CA MET A 135 7.90 -24.02 -12.96
C MET A 135 8.87 -24.77 -12.04
N ASN A 136 9.73 -25.61 -12.62
CA ASN A 136 10.92 -26.11 -11.92
C ASN A 136 12.05 -25.04 -11.91
N GLU A 137 13.12 -25.28 -11.14
CA GLU A 137 14.24 -24.32 -11.01
C GLU A 137 14.89 -23.94 -12.35
N GLU A 138 15.05 -24.89 -13.27
CA GLU A 138 15.64 -24.64 -14.60
C GLU A 138 14.74 -23.75 -15.46
N GLU A 139 13.43 -24.02 -15.46
CA GLU A 139 12.41 -23.21 -16.13
C GLU A 139 12.37 -21.79 -15.54
N GLN A 140 12.42 -21.66 -14.21
CA GLN A 140 12.46 -20.37 -13.52
C GLN A 140 13.70 -19.54 -13.92
N ILE A 141 14.89 -20.16 -13.93
CA ILE A 141 16.13 -19.49 -14.35
C ILE A 141 16.05 -19.05 -15.81
N ASN A 142 15.51 -19.89 -16.70
CA ASN A 142 15.37 -19.56 -18.12
C ASN A 142 14.36 -18.42 -18.36
N GLU A 143 13.23 -18.42 -17.66
CA GLU A 143 12.26 -17.33 -17.74
C GLU A 143 12.83 -16.03 -17.16
N ALA A 144 13.59 -16.11 -16.06
CA ALA A 144 14.29 -14.95 -15.49
C ALA A 144 15.28 -14.33 -16.49
N LYS A 145 16.03 -15.15 -17.24
CA LYS A 145 16.93 -14.67 -18.31
C LYS A 145 16.16 -13.93 -19.42
N LYS A 146 15.01 -14.46 -19.82
CA LYS A 146 14.13 -13.84 -20.83
C LYS A 146 13.59 -12.50 -20.35
N LEU A 147 13.05 -12.45 -19.13
CA LEU A 147 12.55 -11.23 -18.48
C LEU A 147 13.64 -10.17 -18.31
N LYS A 148 14.85 -10.57 -17.91
CA LYS A 148 16.01 -9.67 -17.82
C LYS A 148 16.37 -9.07 -19.18
N THR A 149 16.27 -9.85 -20.25
CA THR A 149 16.51 -9.38 -21.63
C THR A 149 15.42 -8.39 -22.05
N GLU A 150 14.15 -8.73 -21.80
CA GLU A 150 12.99 -7.85 -22.03
C GLU A 150 13.15 -6.50 -21.32
N GLY A 151 13.48 -6.53 -20.02
CA GLY A 151 13.75 -5.32 -19.23
C GLY A 151 14.88 -4.46 -19.82
N THR A 152 15.92 -5.10 -20.35
CA THR A 152 17.06 -4.41 -20.99
C THR A 152 16.66 -3.72 -22.29
N GLU A 153 15.79 -4.33 -23.09
CA GLU A 153 15.25 -3.69 -24.29
C GLU A 153 14.31 -2.53 -23.95
N LEU A 154 13.44 -2.70 -22.95
CA LEU A 154 12.54 -1.65 -22.48
C LEU A 154 13.34 -0.46 -21.92
N PHE A 155 14.42 -0.73 -21.20
CA PHE A 155 15.32 0.29 -20.69
C PHE A 155 15.95 1.11 -21.83
N LYS A 156 16.46 0.44 -22.87
CA LYS A 156 17.02 1.10 -24.07
C LYS A 156 15.98 1.97 -24.79
N LYS A 157 14.71 1.57 -24.77
CA LYS A 157 13.57 2.32 -25.34
C LYS A 157 13.08 3.45 -24.41
N GLY A 158 13.70 3.68 -23.27
CA GLY A 158 13.31 4.71 -22.29
C GLY A 158 12.04 4.39 -21.49
N LYS A 159 11.52 3.16 -21.58
CA LYS A 159 10.32 2.71 -20.86
C LYS A 159 10.70 2.20 -19.47
N TYR A 160 11.14 3.10 -18.60
CA TYR A 160 11.77 2.74 -17.31
C TYR A 160 10.85 1.99 -16.34
N THR A 161 9.57 2.37 -16.21
CA THR A 161 8.62 1.69 -15.31
C THR A 161 8.33 0.25 -15.75
N ALA A 162 8.11 0.04 -17.06
CA ALA A 162 7.93 -1.30 -17.62
C ALA A 162 9.22 -2.13 -17.52
N ALA A 163 10.39 -1.51 -17.73
CA ALA A 163 11.68 -2.16 -17.56
C ALA A 163 11.91 -2.63 -16.12
N ALA A 164 11.57 -1.78 -15.13
CA ALA A 164 11.67 -2.12 -13.71
C ALA A 164 10.81 -3.34 -13.37
N ALA A 165 9.54 -3.34 -13.78
CA ALA A 165 8.63 -4.46 -13.56
C ALA A 165 9.14 -5.78 -14.16
N ALA A 166 9.76 -5.74 -15.35
CA ALA A 166 10.36 -6.92 -15.96
C ALA A 166 11.57 -7.43 -15.15
N TYR A 167 12.43 -6.54 -14.65
CA TYR A 167 13.56 -6.92 -13.80
C TYR A 167 13.13 -7.46 -12.44
N GLU A 168 12.13 -6.86 -11.80
CA GLU A 168 11.63 -7.32 -10.50
C GLU A 168 11.03 -8.73 -10.61
N ARG A 169 10.23 -9.00 -11.66
CA ARG A 169 9.75 -10.35 -11.95
C ARG A 169 10.89 -11.33 -12.23
N ALA A 170 11.92 -10.90 -12.97
CA ALA A 170 13.09 -11.75 -13.20
C ALA A 170 13.80 -12.13 -11.89
N ALA A 171 13.88 -11.19 -10.95
CA ALA A 171 14.49 -11.44 -9.65
C ALA A 171 13.62 -12.36 -8.77
N ASP A 172 12.29 -12.18 -8.80
CA ASP A 172 11.34 -13.03 -8.07
C ASP A 172 11.39 -14.49 -8.56
N MET A 173 11.52 -14.71 -9.87
CA MET A 173 11.74 -16.05 -10.45
C MET A 173 13.01 -16.73 -9.91
N THR A 174 14.01 -15.96 -9.48
CA THR A 174 15.26 -16.51 -8.92
C THR A 174 15.34 -16.41 -7.40
N CYS A 175 14.22 -16.29 -6.69
CA CYS A 175 14.16 -16.14 -5.22
C CYS A 175 13.45 -17.34 -4.57
N GLU A 176 13.88 -17.73 -3.36
CA GLU A 176 13.09 -18.64 -2.49
C GLU A 176 11.77 -17.99 -2.06
N GLU A 177 10.73 -18.79 -1.80
CA GLU A 177 9.44 -18.30 -1.29
C GLU A 177 9.54 -17.74 0.15
N GLU A 178 8.57 -16.91 0.52
CA GLU A 178 8.57 -16.01 1.67
C GLU A 178 9.06 -16.61 3.01
N GLY A 179 9.86 -15.82 3.74
CA GLY A 179 10.41 -16.14 5.06
C GLY A 179 11.56 -15.19 5.44
N GLU A 180 12.07 -15.26 6.67
CA GLU A 180 13.20 -14.43 7.14
C GLU A 180 14.49 -14.64 6.30
N SER A 181 14.60 -15.78 5.60
CA SER A 181 15.70 -16.14 4.70
C SER A 181 15.47 -15.81 3.22
N ALA A 182 14.36 -15.19 2.83
CA ALA A 182 14.04 -14.92 1.42
C ALA A 182 15.22 -14.23 0.70
N GLY A 183 15.76 -14.91 -0.30
CA GLY A 183 16.99 -14.56 -1.00
C GLY A 183 17.11 -15.36 -2.29
N PRO A 184 18.17 -15.16 -3.09
CA PRO A 184 18.33 -15.89 -4.34
C PRO A 184 18.32 -17.40 -4.12
N LEU A 185 17.74 -18.16 -5.05
CA LEU A 185 17.82 -19.62 -5.07
C LEU A 185 19.29 -20.07 -4.96
N PRO A 186 19.58 -21.25 -4.38
CA PRO A 186 20.93 -21.77 -4.32
C PRO A 186 21.60 -21.83 -5.70
N GLY A 187 22.86 -21.38 -5.77
CA GLY A 187 23.67 -21.42 -6.99
C GLY A 187 24.11 -20.05 -7.50
N ASP A 188 25.31 -20.01 -8.08
CA ASP A 188 25.95 -18.77 -8.53
C ASP A 188 25.16 -18.06 -9.64
N GLU A 189 24.55 -18.81 -10.55
CA GLU A 189 23.79 -18.24 -11.67
C GLU A 189 22.53 -17.52 -11.21
N SER A 190 21.74 -18.15 -10.34
CA SER A 190 20.57 -17.55 -9.68
C SER A 190 20.95 -16.23 -8.98
N LYS A 191 21.99 -16.29 -8.13
CA LYS A 191 22.47 -15.12 -7.37
C LYS A 191 22.89 -13.98 -8.29
N GLN A 192 23.62 -14.28 -9.36
CA GLN A 192 24.03 -13.26 -10.34
C GLN A 192 22.83 -12.63 -11.06
N ILE A 193 21.84 -13.45 -11.46
CA ILE A 193 20.62 -12.95 -12.09
C ILE A 193 19.86 -12.04 -11.13
N TYR A 194 19.58 -12.51 -9.91
CA TYR A 194 18.88 -11.79 -8.86
C TYR A 194 19.49 -10.41 -8.58
N VAL A 195 20.79 -10.38 -8.27
CA VAL A 195 21.53 -9.13 -8.00
C VAL A 195 21.51 -8.20 -9.21
N SER A 196 21.74 -8.74 -10.41
CA SER A 196 21.79 -7.92 -11.62
C SER A 196 20.44 -7.29 -11.95
N CYS A 197 19.34 -8.02 -11.71
CA CYS A 197 17.99 -7.56 -11.96
C CYS A 197 17.59 -6.47 -10.97
N TRP A 198 17.78 -6.68 -9.66
CA TRP A 198 17.51 -5.65 -8.66
C TRP A 198 18.37 -4.40 -8.84
N SER A 199 19.65 -4.57 -9.22
CA SER A 199 20.52 -3.44 -9.56
C SER A 199 19.95 -2.64 -10.74
N ASN A 200 19.50 -3.31 -11.80
CA ASN A 200 18.92 -2.64 -12.97
C ASN A 200 17.56 -2.01 -12.66
N ALA A 201 16.71 -2.66 -11.86
CA ALA A 201 15.45 -2.11 -11.36
C ALA A 201 15.69 -0.81 -10.58
N ALA A 202 16.66 -0.79 -9.66
CA ALA A 202 17.04 0.42 -8.93
C ALA A 202 17.46 1.57 -9.85
N MET A 203 18.13 1.27 -10.97
CA MET A 203 18.48 2.27 -11.98
C MET A 203 17.23 2.79 -12.71
N CYS A 204 16.30 1.91 -13.08
CA CYS A 204 15.04 2.27 -13.72
C CYS A 204 14.22 3.19 -12.82
N HIS A 205 14.02 2.81 -11.56
CA HIS A 205 13.31 3.60 -10.55
C HIS A 205 13.96 4.96 -10.32
N SER A 206 15.29 5.01 -10.26
CA SER A 206 16.03 6.27 -10.17
C SER A 206 15.80 7.19 -11.38
N LYS A 207 15.62 6.64 -12.59
CA LYS A 207 15.31 7.39 -13.81
C LYS A 207 13.86 7.87 -13.83
N SER A 208 12.93 7.07 -13.32
CA SER A 208 11.51 7.41 -13.14
C SER A 208 11.25 8.35 -11.96
N LYS A 209 12.25 8.58 -11.10
CA LYS A 209 12.13 9.32 -9.81
C LYS A 209 11.22 8.62 -8.78
N GLU A 210 11.08 7.31 -8.91
CA GLU A 210 10.39 6.44 -7.94
C GLU A 210 11.38 6.06 -6.84
N TRP A 211 11.66 7.03 -5.95
CA TRP A 211 12.78 6.91 -5.02
C TRP A 211 12.58 5.84 -3.95
N GLY A 212 11.34 5.57 -3.54
CA GLY A 212 11.02 4.52 -2.58
C GLY A 212 11.40 3.14 -3.12
N ASP A 213 10.96 2.84 -4.33
CA ASP A 213 11.22 1.57 -5.02
C ASP A 213 12.71 1.43 -5.37
N ALA A 214 13.39 2.54 -5.71
CA ALA A 214 14.85 2.55 -5.88
C ALA A 214 15.60 2.17 -4.59
N ILE A 215 15.11 2.62 -3.42
CA ILE A 215 15.69 2.25 -2.11
C ILE A 215 15.48 0.77 -1.83
N HIS A 216 14.27 0.26 -2.05
CA HIS A 216 13.95 -1.15 -1.86
C HIS A 216 14.83 -2.05 -2.73
N ALA A 217 14.87 -1.79 -4.04
CA ALA A 217 15.71 -2.54 -4.97
C ALA A 217 17.21 -2.52 -4.60
N CYS A 218 17.72 -1.42 -4.06
CA CYS A 218 19.11 -1.38 -3.56
C CYS A 218 19.30 -2.21 -2.28
N ASN A 219 18.29 -2.29 -1.41
CA ASN A 219 18.37 -3.12 -0.20
C ASN A 219 18.47 -4.60 -0.55
N GLU A 220 17.71 -5.09 -1.53
CA GLU A 220 17.78 -6.50 -1.96
C GLU A 220 19.18 -6.88 -2.49
N VAL A 221 19.80 -5.99 -3.26
CA VAL A 221 21.20 -6.16 -3.68
C VAL A 221 22.16 -6.22 -2.49
N LEU A 222 22.03 -5.29 -1.54
CA LEU A 222 22.93 -5.19 -0.39
C LEU A 222 22.71 -6.31 0.63
N LYS A 223 21.49 -6.85 0.74
CA LYS A 223 21.18 -8.05 1.52
C LYS A 223 21.95 -9.26 1.00
N THR A 224 22.14 -9.34 -0.32
CA THR A 224 22.74 -10.48 -1.01
C THR A 224 24.28 -10.41 -1.10
N GLU A 225 24.83 -9.22 -1.38
CA GLU A 225 26.28 -9.03 -1.57
C GLU A 225 26.99 -8.38 -0.37
N GLY A 226 26.23 -7.82 0.57
CA GLY A 226 26.74 -7.11 1.73
C GLY A 226 27.06 -5.64 1.47
N GLU A 227 26.91 -4.83 2.52
CA GLU A 227 27.09 -3.38 2.44
C GLU A 227 28.53 -2.93 2.18
N SER A 228 29.53 -3.80 2.36
CA SER A 228 30.93 -3.46 2.13
C SER A 228 31.40 -3.68 0.69
N GLN A 229 30.59 -4.29 -0.17
CA GLN A 229 31.03 -4.78 -1.48
C GLN A 229 30.40 -4.02 -2.66
N ASN A 230 29.13 -3.59 -2.56
CA ASN A 230 28.42 -3.05 -3.73
C ASN A 230 28.35 -1.50 -3.77
N LEU A 231 29.36 -0.89 -4.42
CA LEU A 231 29.41 0.55 -4.65
C LEU A 231 28.18 1.11 -5.38
N LYS A 232 27.67 0.40 -6.40
CA LYS A 232 26.56 0.90 -7.23
C LYS A 232 25.27 0.99 -6.43
N ALA A 233 24.97 -0.02 -5.62
CA ALA A 233 23.78 -0.05 -4.78
C ALA A 233 23.85 0.99 -3.66
N LEU A 234 24.99 1.10 -2.96
CA LEU A 234 25.19 2.16 -1.96
C LEU A 234 25.03 3.56 -2.56
N PHE A 235 25.67 3.82 -3.69
CA PHE A 235 25.57 5.11 -4.37
C PHE A 235 24.12 5.43 -4.77
N ARG A 236 23.42 4.49 -5.41
CA ARG A 236 22.02 4.68 -5.85
C ARG A 236 21.07 4.85 -4.67
N ARG A 237 21.20 4.03 -3.62
CA ARG A 237 20.40 4.13 -2.38
C ARG A 237 20.63 5.46 -1.68
N GLY A 238 21.89 5.91 -1.60
CA GLY A 238 22.24 7.21 -1.02
C GLY A 238 21.64 8.39 -1.79
N VAL A 239 21.67 8.35 -3.13
CA VAL A 239 21.02 9.37 -3.98
C VAL A 239 19.49 9.33 -3.83
N ALA A 240 18.88 8.15 -3.78
CA ALA A 240 17.44 8.02 -3.61
C ALA A 240 16.98 8.56 -2.23
N ARG A 241 17.67 8.17 -1.14
CA ARG A 241 17.45 8.68 0.23
C ARG A 241 17.60 10.19 0.33
N MET A 242 18.55 10.76 -0.41
CA MET A 242 18.74 12.22 -0.49
C MET A 242 17.56 12.94 -1.19
N ASN A 243 16.81 12.25 -2.04
CA ASN A 243 15.61 12.80 -2.69
C ASN A 243 14.32 12.53 -1.92
N THR A 244 14.31 11.55 -1.00
CA THR A 244 13.20 11.33 -0.06
C THR A 244 13.33 12.12 1.24
N GLY A 245 14.45 12.82 1.46
CA GLY A 245 14.68 13.62 2.67
C GLY A 245 15.36 12.88 3.82
N MET A 246 15.72 11.60 3.62
CA MET A 246 16.45 10.76 4.57
C MET A 246 17.96 11.12 4.57
N LEU A 247 18.28 12.36 4.94
CA LEU A 247 19.62 12.93 4.77
C LEU A 247 20.68 12.26 5.66
N LYS A 248 20.31 11.71 6.82
CA LYS A 248 21.27 11.04 7.72
C LYS A 248 21.72 9.70 7.12
N GLU A 249 20.75 8.92 6.65
CA GLU A 249 20.92 7.61 6.02
C GLU A 249 21.63 7.76 4.66
N ALA A 250 21.25 8.78 3.88
CA ALA A 250 21.92 9.13 2.63
C ALA A 250 23.42 9.41 2.84
N LYS A 251 23.78 10.12 3.91
CA LYS A 251 25.19 10.37 4.26
C LYS A 251 25.93 9.06 4.54
N SER A 252 25.30 8.15 5.29
CA SER A 252 25.89 6.86 5.63
C SER A 252 26.25 6.07 4.37
N ASP A 253 25.29 5.93 3.46
CA ASP A 253 25.47 5.19 2.20
C ASP A 253 26.54 5.82 1.30
N LEU A 254 26.48 7.14 1.11
CA LEU A 254 27.44 7.84 0.25
C LEU A 254 28.87 7.82 0.81
N MET A 255 29.02 7.85 2.14
CA MET A 255 30.31 7.69 2.79
C MET A 255 30.82 6.25 2.69
N ALA A 256 29.95 5.24 2.79
CA ALA A 256 30.32 3.85 2.54
C ALA A 256 30.79 3.66 1.09
N ALA A 257 30.07 4.21 0.11
CA ALA A 257 30.47 4.19 -1.30
C ALA A 257 31.82 4.91 -1.52
N TYR A 258 32.05 6.04 -0.83
CA TYR A 258 33.31 6.78 -0.90
C TYR A 258 34.49 6.01 -0.30
N LYS A 259 34.27 5.20 0.74
CA LYS A 259 35.30 4.34 1.31
C LYS A 259 35.70 3.23 0.35
N ILE A 260 34.77 2.72 -0.46
CA ILE A 260 35.04 1.68 -1.46
C ILE A 260 35.85 2.28 -2.63
N ASP A 261 35.40 3.40 -3.20
CA ASP A 261 36.12 4.10 -4.27
C ASP A 261 36.09 5.61 -4.03
N ASN A 262 37.19 6.09 -3.45
CA ASN A 262 37.39 7.52 -3.20
C ASN A 262 37.79 8.30 -4.46
N ALA A 263 38.05 7.66 -5.60
CA ALA A 263 38.36 8.32 -6.87
C ALA A 263 37.08 8.61 -7.68
N ASN A 264 35.99 7.92 -7.38
CA ASN A 264 34.71 8.03 -8.08
C ASN A 264 34.16 9.47 -8.10
N LYS A 265 34.04 10.05 -9.30
CA LYS A 265 33.56 11.44 -9.50
C LYS A 265 32.09 11.60 -9.11
N ASP A 266 31.27 10.59 -9.35
CA ASP A 266 29.83 10.64 -9.07
C ASP A 266 29.56 10.61 -7.57
N VAL A 267 30.26 9.74 -6.82
CA VAL A 267 30.18 9.68 -5.35
C VAL A 267 30.62 11.02 -4.74
N LYS A 268 31.74 11.59 -5.20
CA LYS A 268 32.19 12.92 -4.75
C LYS A 268 31.18 14.03 -5.06
N LYS A 269 30.53 13.96 -6.23
CA LYS A 269 29.48 14.91 -6.59
C LYS A 269 28.25 14.73 -5.68
N ALA A 270 27.79 13.50 -5.47
CA ALA A 270 26.64 13.23 -4.58
C ALA A 270 26.91 13.66 -3.12
N LEU A 271 28.13 13.49 -2.60
CA LEU A 271 28.50 14.01 -1.27
C LEU A 271 28.49 15.54 -1.21
N ARG A 272 28.86 16.23 -2.29
CA ARG A 272 28.75 17.69 -2.39
C ARG A 272 27.28 18.13 -2.45
N ASP A 273 26.47 17.46 -3.27
CA ASP A 273 25.04 17.71 -3.38
C ASP A 273 24.33 17.46 -2.03
N TRP A 274 24.72 16.41 -1.32
CA TRP A 274 24.26 16.13 0.05
C TRP A 274 24.66 17.23 1.03
N LYS A 275 25.91 17.72 1.01
CA LYS A 275 26.35 18.83 1.87
C LYS A 275 25.51 20.08 1.63
N ALA A 276 25.24 20.41 0.36
CA ALA A 276 24.40 21.54 -0.02
C ALA A 276 22.96 21.37 0.49
N LYS A 277 22.31 20.23 0.20
CA LYS A 277 20.95 19.91 0.67
C LYS A 277 20.85 19.88 2.20
N ASN A 278 21.85 19.34 2.89
CA ASN A 278 21.88 19.30 4.35
C ASN A 278 22.13 20.68 4.96
N ALA A 279 22.96 21.52 4.35
CA ALA A 279 23.12 22.92 4.77
C ALA A 279 21.83 23.72 4.53
N GLU A 280 21.13 23.47 3.42
CA GLU A 280 19.82 24.05 3.14
C GLU A 280 18.77 23.56 4.13
N SER A 281 18.72 22.25 4.45
CA SER A 281 17.84 21.68 5.49
C SER A 281 18.12 22.32 6.83
N LYS A 282 19.39 22.39 7.26
CA LYS A 282 19.79 23.06 8.50
C LYS A 282 19.49 24.56 8.50
N LYS A 283 19.60 25.23 7.36
CA LYS A 283 19.25 26.64 7.23
C LYS A 283 17.73 26.82 7.30
N LYS A 284 16.94 25.92 6.70
CA LYS A 284 15.47 25.88 6.79
C LYS A 284 15.03 25.54 8.21
N GLU A 285 15.64 24.56 8.86
CA GLU A 285 15.44 24.23 10.27
C GLU A 285 15.84 25.39 11.17
N LYS A 286 17.02 26.00 10.99
CA LYS A 286 17.45 27.18 11.76
C LYS A 286 16.62 28.42 11.47
N ALA A 287 16.09 28.60 10.26
CA ALA A 287 15.19 29.69 9.93
C ALA A 287 13.79 29.44 10.52
N ALA A 288 13.32 28.19 10.48
CA ALA A 288 12.09 27.77 11.14
C ALA A 288 12.21 27.96 12.66
N PHE A 289 13.23 27.37 13.30
CA PHE A 289 13.44 27.45 14.75
C PHE A 289 13.98 28.81 15.25
N GLY A 290 14.80 29.50 14.45
CA GLY A 290 15.33 30.84 14.77
C GLY A 290 14.33 31.96 14.50
N GLY A 291 13.38 31.77 13.59
CA GLY A 291 12.20 32.63 13.43
C GLY A 291 11.19 32.45 14.57
N ILE A 292 11.04 31.21 15.05
CA ILE A 292 10.19 30.86 16.21
C ILE A 292 10.68 31.53 17.51
N LEU A 293 12.00 31.69 17.70
CA LEU A 293 12.57 32.33 18.91
C LEU A 293 12.48 33.86 18.93
N ASN A 294 12.38 34.52 17.77
CA ASN A 294 12.32 36.00 17.68
C ASN A 294 10.92 36.55 17.35
N LYS A 295 9.95 35.69 16.99
CA LYS A 295 8.55 36.05 16.73
C LYS A 295 7.64 34.95 17.25
N VAL A 296 7.26 35.03 18.53
CA VAL A 296 6.01 34.41 18.99
C VAL A 296 4.86 35.25 18.40
N SER A 297 4.54 35.00 17.14
CA SER A 297 3.33 35.41 16.43
C SER A 297 3.33 34.73 15.06
N LEU A 298 2.92 33.46 15.05
CA LEU A 298 2.91 32.54 13.91
C LEU A 298 1.52 32.51 13.23
N TYR A 299 1.09 33.53 12.49
CA TYR A 299 0.01 33.38 11.47
C TYR A 299 0.16 34.43 10.37
N ASP A 300 0.34 33.96 9.14
CA ASP A 300 -0.25 34.44 7.86
C ASP A 300 0.53 33.75 6.71
N GLU A 301 0.05 32.58 6.27
CA GLU A 301 -0.90 32.35 5.15
C GLU A 301 -0.18 31.92 3.85
N LYS A 302 -0.29 30.62 3.54
CA LYS A 302 -0.56 30.08 2.19
C LYS A 302 -1.14 28.66 2.31
N GLN A 303 -2.35 28.49 1.77
CA GLN A 303 -3.15 27.25 1.69
C GLN A 303 -2.35 26.07 1.10
N GLY A 304 -2.47 24.81 1.53
CA GLY A 304 -3.33 24.19 2.53
C GLY A 304 -2.72 22.86 2.99
N VAL A 305 -1.85 22.94 4.00
CA VAL A 305 -1.52 21.81 4.87
C VAL A 305 -2.47 21.94 6.06
N LEU A 306 -3.28 20.92 6.34
CA LEU A 306 -4.06 20.86 7.58
C LEU A 306 -3.05 20.87 8.74
N ALA A 307 -2.93 22.01 9.42
CA ALA A 307 -2.17 22.14 10.65
C ALA A 307 -3.12 21.82 11.80
N PRO A 308 -2.98 20.67 12.48
CA PRO A 308 -3.81 20.39 13.64
C PRO A 308 -3.52 21.42 14.74
N ASN A 309 -4.57 21.83 15.45
CA ASN A 309 -4.57 22.91 16.45
C ASN A 309 -4.48 24.31 15.84
N ALA A 310 -5.11 24.51 14.68
CA ALA A 310 -5.06 25.80 13.98
C ALA A 310 -5.57 26.98 14.82
N ASP A 311 -6.45 26.74 15.78
CA ASP A 311 -7.03 27.76 16.68
C ASP A 311 -6.47 27.73 18.11
N GLY A 312 -5.51 26.85 18.41
CA GLY A 312 -4.92 26.72 19.74
C GLY A 312 -5.86 26.13 20.80
N THR A 313 -6.98 25.51 20.41
CA THR A 313 -8.02 25.01 21.33
C THR A 313 -7.99 23.50 21.55
N ASN A 314 -7.10 22.78 20.85
CA ASN A 314 -7.04 21.33 20.96
C ASN A 314 -6.66 20.88 22.38
N PRO A 315 -7.37 19.89 22.94
CA PRO A 315 -7.13 19.44 24.30
C PRO A 315 -5.82 18.64 24.36
N HIS A 316 -5.17 18.75 25.51
CA HIS A 316 -3.99 17.97 25.86
C HIS A 316 -4.37 16.99 26.95
N VAL A 317 -3.94 15.73 26.80
CA VAL A 317 -4.18 14.66 27.77
C VAL A 317 -2.87 14.00 28.12
N PHE A 318 -2.82 13.33 29.27
CA PHE A 318 -1.61 12.66 29.73
C PHE A 318 -1.86 11.23 30.15
N PHE A 319 -0.81 10.41 30.07
CA PHE A 319 -0.68 9.11 30.71
C PHE A 319 0.58 9.09 31.58
N ASP A 320 0.43 8.69 32.83
CA ASP A 320 1.53 8.23 33.66
C ASP A 320 1.70 6.73 33.46
N VAL A 321 2.87 6.30 33.00
CA VAL A 321 3.12 4.93 32.57
C VAL A 321 3.99 4.22 33.59
N LYS A 322 3.62 2.97 33.90
CA LYS A 322 4.46 2.00 34.62
C LYS A 322 4.85 0.83 33.72
N ILE A 323 6.06 0.31 33.91
CA ILE A 323 6.54 -0.92 33.28
C ILE A 323 6.88 -1.89 34.42
N GLY A 324 6.10 -2.96 34.57
CA GLY A 324 6.10 -3.75 35.79
C GLY A 324 5.75 -2.85 37.00
N ASP A 325 6.63 -2.84 38.00
CA ASP A 325 6.47 -2.02 39.21
C ASP A 325 7.15 -0.64 39.11
N GLU A 326 7.92 -0.37 38.03
CA GLU A 326 8.70 0.87 37.89
C GLU A 326 7.93 1.98 37.18
N ASP A 327 8.05 3.21 37.70
CA ASP A 327 7.54 4.42 37.05
C ASP A 327 8.38 4.75 35.79
N ALA A 328 7.78 4.60 34.60
CA ALA A 328 8.46 4.83 33.33
C ALA A 328 8.48 6.32 32.91
N GLY A 329 7.47 7.07 33.36
CA GLY A 329 7.33 8.52 33.16
C GLY A 329 5.96 8.93 32.61
N ARG A 330 5.81 10.22 32.31
CA ARG A 330 4.59 10.82 31.77
C ARG A 330 4.69 11.00 30.26
N VAL A 331 3.62 10.67 29.54
CA VAL A 331 3.40 10.96 28.12
C VAL A 331 2.29 12.00 28.02
N VAL A 332 2.54 13.14 27.36
CA VAL A 332 1.52 14.16 27.10
C VAL A 332 1.22 14.18 25.61
N MET A 333 -0.07 14.23 25.27
CA MET A 333 -0.58 14.08 23.90
C MET A 333 -1.57 15.18 23.58
N GLN A 334 -1.40 15.81 22.42
CA GLN A 334 -2.38 16.75 21.86
C GLN A 334 -3.36 15.99 20.96
N LEU A 335 -4.66 16.18 21.18
CA LEU A 335 -5.71 15.54 20.38
C LEU A 335 -6.23 16.51 19.30
N TYR A 336 -6.51 16.01 18.11
CA TYR A 336 -6.94 16.80 16.97
C TYR A 336 -8.45 17.04 16.98
N LYS A 337 -8.98 17.69 18.01
CA LYS A 337 -10.43 17.97 18.13
C LYS A 337 -10.97 18.79 16.96
N ASP A 338 -10.16 19.67 16.39
CA ASP A 338 -10.45 20.44 15.18
C ASP A 338 -10.55 19.60 13.90
N ILE A 339 -9.92 18.42 13.86
CA ILE A 339 -9.93 17.51 12.70
C ILE A 339 -10.88 16.33 12.92
N THR A 340 -10.80 15.67 14.07
CA THR A 340 -11.55 14.46 14.47
C THR A 340 -12.24 14.66 15.81
N PRO A 341 -13.27 15.54 15.90
CA PRO A 341 -13.90 15.95 17.15
C PRO A 341 -14.48 14.80 17.97
N LYS A 342 -15.15 13.82 17.35
CA LYS A 342 -15.76 12.69 18.08
C LYS A 342 -14.71 11.73 18.62
N THR A 343 -13.67 11.46 17.83
CA THR A 343 -12.56 10.56 18.19
C THR A 343 -11.72 11.17 19.30
N ALA A 344 -11.37 12.45 19.16
CA ALA A 344 -10.67 13.22 20.19
C ALA A 344 -11.49 13.26 21.49
N GLU A 345 -12.79 13.52 21.41
CA GLU A 345 -13.67 13.55 22.59
C GLU A 345 -13.82 12.18 23.26
N ASN A 346 -13.90 11.09 22.49
CA ASN A 346 -13.91 9.72 23.05
C ASN A 346 -12.64 9.48 23.88
N PHE A 347 -11.47 9.74 23.29
CA PHE A 347 -10.20 9.52 23.96
C PHE A 347 -10.04 10.42 25.19
N ARG A 348 -10.37 11.71 25.07
CA ARG A 348 -10.30 12.71 26.16
C ARG A 348 -11.17 12.33 27.35
N ALA A 349 -12.41 11.94 27.11
CA ALA A 349 -13.33 11.54 28.17
C ALA A 349 -12.89 10.24 28.87
N LEU A 350 -12.26 9.32 28.15
CA LEU A 350 -11.69 8.09 28.73
C LEU A 350 -10.40 8.35 29.51
N CYS A 351 -9.63 9.39 29.17
CA CYS A 351 -8.51 9.83 30.00
C CYS A 351 -8.98 10.42 31.34
N THR A 352 -10.15 11.07 31.38
CA THR A 352 -10.66 11.73 32.61
C THR A 352 -11.61 10.87 33.43
N GLY A 353 -12.27 9.90 32.81
CA GLY A 353 -13.24 9.02 33.47
C GLY A 353 -14.58 9.69 33.73
N GLU A 354 -14.82 10.87 33.15
CA GLU A 354 -16.00 11.71 33.43
C GLU A 354 -17.33 11.06 33.02
N LYS A 355 -17.29 10.01 32.20
CA LYS A 355 -18.48 9.31 31.68
C LYS A 355 -18.96 8.15 32.57
N GLY A 356 -18.29 7.91 33.70
CA GLY A 356 -18.72 6.93 34.70
C GLY A 356 -18.60 5.47 34.20
N THR A 357 -19.61 4.66 34.45
CA THR A 357 -19.63 3.23 34.09
C THR A 357 -20.37 3.02 32.77
N GLY A 358 -19.76 2.28 31.84
CA GLY A 358 -20.39 1.99 30.57
C GLY A 358 -21.23 0.71 30.57
N LYS A 359 -21.72 0.31 29.39
CA LYS A 359 -22.78 -0.72 29.27
C LYS A 359 -22.32 -2.11 29.68
N ARG A 360 -21.02 -2.40 29.60
CA ARG A 360 -20.43 -3.66 30.07
C ARG A 360 -20.09 -3.67 31.57
N GLY A 361 -20.55 -2.66 32.32
CA GLY A 361 -20.36 -2.60 33.78
C GLY A 361 -18.94 -2.24 34.21
N LYS A 362 -18.08 -1.80 33.28
CA LYS A 362 -16.71 -1.36 33.55
C LYS A 362 -16.64 0.17 33.53
N PRO A 363 -15.76 0.80 34.33
CA PRO A 363 -15.51 2.23 34.23
C PRO A 363 -15.02 2.59 32.81
N LEU A 364 -15.59 3.64 32.22
CA LEU A 364 -15.14 4.24 30.97
C LEU A 364 -13.89 5.08 31.24
N HIS A 365 -12.77 4.40 31.55
CA HIS A 365 -11.56 5.05 32.02
C HIS A 365 -10.30 4.27 31.63
N TYR A 366 -9.26 4.98 31.17
CA TYR A 366 -7.99 4.37 30.79
C TYR A 366 -7.07 4.06 31.98
N LYS A 367 -7.30 4.62 33.17
CA LYS A 367 -6.49 4.30 34.36
C LYS A 367 -6.59 2.82 34.71
N GLY A 368 -5.44 2.18 34.86
CA GLY A 368 -5.30 0.73 35.06
C GLY A 368 -5.37 -0.09 33.77
N CYS A 369 -5.60 0.52 32.61
CA CYS A 369 -5.56 -0.18 31.34
C CYS A 369 -4.12 -0.53 30.96
N ILE A 370 -3.93 -1.71 30.39
CA ILE A 370 -2.63 -2.21 29.96
C ILE A 370 -2.44 -2.02 28.45
N PHE A 371 -1.19 -1.92 28.02
CA PHE A 371 -0.81 -2.04 26.62
C PHE A 371 -0.63 -3.52 26.28
N HIS A 372 -1.68 -4.13 25.74
CA HIS A 372 -1.77 -5.57 25.54
C HIS A 372 -0.94 -6.06 24.33
N ARG A 373 -0.46 -5.16 23.47
CA ARG A 373 0.36 -5.49 22.29
C ARG A 373 1.39 -4.40 22.01
N ILE A 374 2.67 -4.77 21.89
CA ILE A 374 3.77 -3.85 21.56
C ILE A 374 4.61 -4.48 20.46
N ILE A 375 4.74 -3.80 19.32
CA ILE A 375 5.55 -4.26 18.19
C ILE A 375 6.60 -3.21 17.90
N LYS A 376 7.87 -3.60 18.10
CA LYS A 376 9.02 -2.75 17.84
C LYS A 376 9.05 -2.32 16.37
N ASP A 377 9.41 -1.05 16.14
CA ASP A 377 9.43 -0.39 14.83
C ASP A 377 8.06 -0.37 14.12
N PHE A 378 6.97 -0.54 14.88
CA PHE A 378 5.61 -0.45 14.37
C PHE A 378 4.71 0.39 15.28
N MET A 379 4.23 -0.18 16.39
CA MET A 379 3.19 0.46 17.21
C MET A 379 3.04 -0.15 18.62
N ILE A 380 2.47 0.65 19.52
CA ILE A 380 2.13 0.30 20.90
C ILE A 380 0.61 0.39 21.07
N GLN A 381 -0.08 -0.73 21.25
CA GLN A 381 -1.54 -0.82 21.30
C GLN A 381 -2.07 -0.92 22.73
N GLY A 382 -3.08 -0.13 23.04
CA GLY A 382 -3.76 -0.11 24.33
C GLY A 382 -5.24 0.24 24.19
N GLY A 383 -5.88 0.54 25.33
CA GLY A 383 -7.27 1.03 25.36
C GLY A 383 -8.36 -0.04 25.47
N ASP A 384 -7.97 -1.30 25.67
CA ASP A 384 -8.90 -2.35 26.08
C ASP A 384 -9.00 -2.42 27.62
N PHE A 385 -9.81 -1.53 28.19
CA PHE A 385 -10.07 -1.46 29.63
C PHE A 385 -11.20 -2.42 30.09
N THR A 386 -11.83 -3.15 29.16
CA THR A 386 -12.90 -4.08 29.49
C THR A 386 -12.39 -5.50 29.67
N GLU A 387 -11.57 -5.99 28.73
CA GLU A 387 -11.09 -7.39 28.70
C GLU A 387 -9.55 -7.48 28.87
N GLY A 388 -8.81 -6.41 28.57
CA GLY A 388 -7.35 -6.36 28.73
C GLY A 388 -6.56 -7.29 27.79
N ASN A 389 -7.18 -7.80 26.74
CA ASN A 389 -6.58 -8.79 25.83
C ASN A 389 -6.69 -8.42 24.34
N GLY A 390 -7.22 -7.24 24.02
CA GLY A 390 -7.41 -6.72 22.67
C GLY A 390 -8.78 -7.04 22.06
N THR A 391 -9.68 -7.71 22.78
CA THR A 391 -11.06 -8.00 22.31
C THR A 391 -12.09 -6.99 22.79
N GLY A 392 -11.72 -6.09 23.70
CA GLY A 392 -12.62 -5.13 24.31
C GLY A 392 -12.38 -3.67 23.92
N GLY A 393 -12.70 -2.74 24.83
CA GLY A 393 -12.61 -1.29 24.63
C GLY A 393 -13.90 -0.69 24.08
N GLU A 394 -14.91 -0.51 24.94
CA GLU A 394 -16.16 0.18 24.55
C GLU A 394 -15.93 1.68 24.51
N SER A 395 -16.61 2.39 23.60
CA SER A 395 -16.54 3.85 23.51
C SER A 395 -17.51 4.55 24.47
N ILE A 396 -17.31 5.85 24.66
CA ILE A 396 -18.26 6.69 25.41
C ILE A 396 -19.63 6.82 24.71
N TYR A 397 -19.73 6.38 23.45
CA TYR A 397 -20.94 6.42 22.64
C TYR A 397 -21.65 5.05 22.54
N GLY A 398 -21.10 4.01 23.17
CA GLY A 398 -21.55 2.63 23.04
C GLY A 398 -20.41 1.70 22.60
N GLU A 399 -20.73 0.53 22.04
CA GLU A 399 -19.72 -0.46 21.70
C GLU A 399 -18.71 0.05 20.65
N LYS A 400 -19.21 0.68 19.58
CA LYS A 400 -18.42 1.20 18.46
C LYS A 400 -18.99 2.51 17.91
N PHE A 401 -18.17 3.30 17.22
CA PHE A 401 -18.56 4.50 16.47
C PHE A 401 -17.83 4.60 15.11
N ALA A 402 -18.39 5.41 14.20
CA ALA A 402 -17.90 5.55 12.84
C ALA A 402 -16.56 6.31 12.72
N ASP A 403 -15.79 6.03 11.67
CA ASP A 403 -14.60 6.81 11.30
C ASP A 403 -14.98 8.24 10.91
N GLU A 404 -14.23 9.24 11.37
CA GLU A 404 -14.54 10.64 11.04
C GLU A 404 -13.92 11.10 9.73
N ASN A 405 -12.60 10.98 9.58
CA ASN A 405 -11.90 11.25 8.32
C ASN A 405 -10.48 10.65 8.33
N PHE A 406 -9.91 10.51 7.13
CA PHE A 406 -8.55 10.00 6.89
C PHE A 406 -7.60 11.11 6.41
N LYS A 407 -7.77 12.34 6.92
CA LYS A 407 -7.00 13.51 6.47
C LYS A 407 -5.54 13.45 6.92
N MET A 408 -5.32 13.02 8.16
CA MET A 408 -4.00 12.89 8.77
C MET A 408 -3.42 11.51 8.43
N LYS A 409 -2.11 11.49 8.09
CA LYS A 409 -1.38 10.29 7.67
C LYS A 409 -0.40 9.84 8.75
N HIS A 410 -0.02 8.57 8.74
CA HIS A 410 0.89 7.98 9.71
C HIS A 410 2.37 8.23 9.35
N THR A 411 2.76 9.51 9.32
CA THR A 411 4.04 9.98 8.75
C THR A 411 5.24 9.89 9.68
N GLY A 412 5.08 9.36 10.90
CA GLY A 412 6.20 9.29 11.83
C GLY A 412 5.82 8.75 13.22
N PRO A 413 6.80 8.69 14.14
CA PRO A 413 6.58 8.24 15.51
C PRO A 413 5.78 9.24 16.34
N GLY A 414 5.10 8.73 17.36
CA GLY A 414 4.34 9.51 18.33
C GLY A 414 2.95 9.92 17.84
N LEU A 415 2.45 9.38 16.73
CA LEU A 415 1.07 9.64 16.28
C LEU A 415 0.11 8.69 16.99
N LEU A 416 -1.04 9.22 17.41
CA LEU A 416 -2.14 8.43 17.95
C LEU A 416 -3.13 8.07 16.84
N SER A 417 -3.53 6.81 16.78
CA SER A 417 -4.50 6.34 15.80
C SER A 417 -5.43 5.27 16.36
N MET A 418 -6.66 5.24 15.88
CA MET A 418 -7.68 4.31 16.37
C MET A 418 -7.45 2.88 15.86
N ALA A 419 -7.52 1.91 16.77
CA ALA A 419 -7.63 0.51 16.40
C ALA A 419 -9.10 0.18 16.10
N ASN A 420 -9.35 -0.38 14.92
CA ASN A 420 -10.67 -0.79 14.48
C ASN A 420 -10.59 -2.19 13.81
N SER A 421 -11.74 -2.85 13.66
CA SER A 421 -11.85 -4.16 13.00
C SER A 421 -12.34 -4.03 11.55
N GLY A 422 -12.09 -2.88 10.91
CA GLY A 422 -12.63 -2.50 9.61
C GLY A 422 -13.36 -1.15 9.64
N PRO A 423 -13.79 -0.65 8.46
CA PRO A 423 -14.39 0.67 8.34
C PRO A 423 -15.59 0.88 9.28
N GLY A 424 -15.58 2.00 10.01
CA GLY A 424 -16.67 2.43 10.88
C GLY A 424 -16.79 1.68 12.21
N THR A 425 -15.72 1.00 12.65
CA THR A 425 -15.75 0.15 13.84
C THR A 425 -14.82 0.62 14.96
N ASN A 426 -14.61 1.94 15.10
CA ASN A 426 -13.79 2.49 16.18
C ASN A 426 -14.42 2.18 17.53
N GLY A 427 -13.63 1.59 18.43
CA GLY A 427 -13.98 1.42 19.84
C GLY A 427 -13.19 2.40 20.70
N SER A 428 -12.54 1.90 21.73
CA SER A 428 -11.63 2.68 22.57
C SER A 428 -10.19 2.19 22.55
N GLN A 429 -9.90 1.19 21.73
CA GLN A 429 -8.55 0.77 21.48
C GLN A 429 -7.85 1.75 20.54
N PHE A 430 -6.58 2.01 20.82
CA PHE A 430 -5.75 2.92 20.06
C PHE A 430 -4.33 2.35 19.97
N PHE A 431 -3.52 2.93 19.08
CA PHE A 431 -2.10 2.69 19.07
C PHE A 431 -1.30 3.98 18.92
N ILE A 432 -0.10 3.97 19.51
CA ILE A 432 0.92 5.01 19.34
C ILE A 432 1.95 4.47 18.37
N THR A 433 2.18 5.17 17.26
CA THR A 433 3.19 4.77 16.27
C THR A 433 4.60 4.97 16.81
N THR A 434 5.52 4.05 16.49
CA THR A 434 6.95 4.21 16.80
C THR A 434 7.80 4.42 15.56
N LYS A 435 7.17 4.33 14.38
CA LYS A 435 7.74 4.54 13.06
C LYS A 435 6.66 5.06 12.10
N ASP A 436 7.06 5.54 10.92
CA ASP A 436 6.13 5.80 9.82
C ASP A 436 5.42 4.50 9.38
N THR A 437 4.10 4.56 9.26
CA THR A 437 3.26 3.37 9.03
C THR A 437 2.24 3.63 7.90
N PRO A 438 2.71 3.94 6.67
CA PRO A 438 1.82 4.34 5.57
C PRO A 438 0.80 3.28 5.15
N HIS A 439 1.04 1.99 5.48
CA HIS A 439 0.10 0.90 5.22
C HIS A 439 -1.22 0.99 6.04
N LEU A 440 -1.25 1.85 7.06
CA LEU A 440 -2.42 2.18 7.88
C LEU A 440 -3.23 3.36 7.32
N ASP A 441 -2.67 4.13 6.38
CA ASP A 441 -3.34 5.30 5.79
C ASP A 441 -4.62 4.87 5.04
N GLY A 442 -5.69 5.64 5.23
CA GLY A 442 -7.00 5.34 4.65
C GLY A 442 -7.76 4.18 5.32
N LYS A 443 -7.18 3.54 6.35
CA LYS A 443 -7.80 2.45 7.12
C LYS A 443 -8.02 2.81 8.59
N HIS A 444 -7.11 3.59 9.17
CA HIS A 444 -7.14 3.99 10.57
C HIS A 444 -7.12 5.52 10.73
N VAL A 445 -7.85 6.02 11.72
CA VAL A 445 -8.02 7.45 11.98
C VAL A 445 -6.92 7.96 12.90
N VAL A 446 -6.03 8.81 12.38
CA VAL A 446 -5.06 9.55 13.19
C VAL A 446 -5.76 10.71 13.89
N PHE A 447 -5.71 10.74 15.21
CA PHE A 447 -6.48 11.70 16.03
C PHE A 447 -5.65 12.48 17.05
N GLY A 448 -4.33 12.32 17.07
CA GLY A 448 -3.47 13.10 17.94
C GLY A 448 -1.98 12.81 17.74
N HIS A 449 -1.15 13.47 18.54
CA HIS A 449 0.28 13.15 18.65
C HIS A 449 0.82 13.40 20.05
N VAL A 450 1.93 12.75 20.36
CA VAL A 450 2.73 12.96 21.58
C VAL A 450 3.48 14.28 21.46
N VAL A 451 3.30 15.16 22.44
CA VAL A 451 3.99 16.45 22.55
C VAL A 451 5.13 16.41 23.58
N GLU A 452 5.00 15.59 24.63
CA GLU A 452 6.04 15.35 25.65
C GLU A 452 6.08 13.87 26.04
N GLY A 453 7.23 13.38 26.47
CA GLY A 453 7.39 11.97 26.89
C GLY A 453 7.58 10.98 25.74
N ILE A 454 8.06 11.41 24.58
CA ILE A 454 8.37 10.50 23.46
C ILE A 454 9.46 9.48 23.84
N ASP A 455 10.36 9.82 24.76
CA ASP A 455 11.34 8.92 25.34
C ASP A 455 10.68 7.82 26.17
N VAL A 456 9.58 8.12 26.89
CA VAL A 456 8.77 7.11 27.60
C VAL A 456 8.15 6.13 26.60
N VAL A 457 7.60 6.65 25.49
CA VAL A 457 7.08 5.80 24.39
C VAL A 457 8.18 4.88 23.84
N ARG A 458 9.42 5.38 23.69
CA ARG A 458 10.56 4.56 23.27
C ARG A 458 10.98 3.52 24.32
N LYS A 459 10.86 3.82 25.60
CA LYS A 459 11.07 2.84 26.68
C LYS A 459 10.03 1.72 26.61
N MET A 460 8.75 2.08 26.46
CA MET A 460 7.65 1.12 26.29
C MET A 460 7.87 0.22 25.07
N GLU A 461 8.30 0.78 23.94
CA GLU A 461 8.65 0.01 22.74
C GLU A 461 9.80 -0.98 22.97
N GLY A 462 10.74 -0.63 23.86
CA GLY A 462 11.93 -1.43 24.16
C GLY A 462 11.68 -2.63 25.08
N VAL A 463 10.48 -2.81 25.62
CA VAL A 463 10.17 -3.92 26.52
C VAL A 463 10.22 -5.26 25.77
N LYS A 464 10.59 -6.32 26.48
CA LYS A 464 10.59 -7.66 25.89
C LYS A 464 9.15 -8.12 25.74
N THR A 465 8.82 -8.65 24.57
CA THR A 465 7.50 -9.20 24.27
C THR A 465 7.56 -10.73 24.21
N GLY A 466 6.43 -11.37 24.50
CA GLY A 466 6.20 -12.80 24.39
C GLY A 466 5.47 -13.17 23.10
N ALA A 467 4.84 -14.35 23.11
CA ALA A 467 3.95 -14.75 22.03
C ALA A 467 2.80 -13.74 21.86
N SER A 468 2.37 -13.51 20.61
CA SER A 468 1.34 -12.52 20.24
C SER A 468 1.72 -11.05 20.51
N ASP A 469 3.01 -10.73 20.58
CA ASP A 469 3.54 -9.38 20.81
C ASP A 469 3.12 -8.75 22.15
N ARG A 470 2.65 -9.56 23.11
CA ARG A 470 2.28 -9.09 24.45
C ARG A 470 3.55 -8.79 25.28
N PRO A 471 3.66 -7.64 25.97
CA PRO A 471 4.76 -7.38 26.89
C PRO A 471 4.92 -8.46 27.96
N LYS A 472 6.15 -8.84 28.29
CA LYS A 472 6.44 -9.78 29.38
C LYS A 472 6.23 -9.14 30.75
N ASP A 473 6.68 -7.90 30.89
CA ASP A 473 6.38 -7.04 32.02
C ASP A 473 5.19 -6.17 31.60
N ASP A 474 4.12 -6.16 32.40
CA ASP A 474 2.92 -5.41 32.06
C ASP A 474 3.26 -3.91 31.97
N VAL A 475 2.87 -3.29 30.85
CA VAL A 475 2.96 -1.83 30.66
C VAL A 475 1.58 -1.27 30.92
N VAL A 476 1.46 -0.42 31.95
CA VAL A 476 0.17 0.01 32.51
C VAL A 476 0.04 1.52 32.52
N ILE A 477 -1.14 2.03 32.20
CA ILE A 477 -1.52 3.43 32.42
C ILE A 477 -1.84 3.57 33.92
N ALA A 478 -0.87 3.99 34.72
CA ALA A 478 -1.00 4.13 36.17
C ALA A 478 -1.93 5.29 36.55
N ASP A 479 -1.86 6.39 35.79
CA ASP A 479 -2.79 7.51 35.91
C ASP A 479 -3.01 8.17 34.54
N CYS A 480 -4.15 8.85 34.38
CA CYS A 480 -4.46 9.57 33.16
C CYS A 480 -5.41 10.74 33.43
N GLY A 481 -5.42 11.72 32.53
CA GLY A 481 -6.28 12.89 32.66
C GLY A 481 -6.14 13.89 31.53
N GLU A 482 -6.88 14.98 31.65
CA GLU A 482 -6.76 16.16 30.79
C GLU A 482 -5.84 17.19 31.45
N MET A 483 -4.95 17.79 30.67
CA MET A 483 -4.10 18.88 31.11
C MET A 483 -4.90 20.18 31.24
N PRO A 484 -4.45 21.16 32.06
CA PRO A 484 -5.09 22.47 32.15
C PRO A 484 -5.26 23.16 30.79
N LYS A 485 -6.33 23.96 30.62
CA LYS A 485 -6.64 24.64 29.34
C LYS A 485 -5.58 25.64 28.87
N ASP A 486 -4.72 26.08 29.78
CA ASP A 486 -3.58 26.96 29.58
C ASP A 486 -2.25 26.22 29.39
N TYR A 487 -2.26 24.88 29.42
CA TYR A 487 -1.09 24.07 29.17
C TYR A 487 -0.48 24.39 27.79
N GLY A 488 0.82 24.68 27.77
CA GLY A 488 1.55 25.09 26.56
C GLY A 488 1.41 26.56 26.16
N LYS A 489 0.56 27.36 26.83
CA LYS A 489 0.49 28.82 26.63
C LYS A 489 1.52 29.49 27.53
N LYS A 490 2.59 30.02 26.93
CA LYS A 490 3.57 30.88 27.61
C LYS A 490 3.15 32.34 27.57
#